data_AF-A0A832H6T2-F1
#
_entry.id   AF-A0A832H6T2-F1
#
_cell.length_a   1.000
_cell.length_b   1.000
_cell.length_c   1.000
_cell.angle_alpha   90.00
_cell.angle_beta   90.00
_cell.angle_gamma   90.00
#
_symmetry.space_group_name_H-M   'P 1'
#
loop_
_entity.id
_entity.type
_entity.pdbx_description
1 polymer ?
#
loop_
_entity_poly.entity_id
_entity_poly.type
_entity_poly.pdbx_seq_one_letter_code
_entity_poly.pdbx_strand_id
1 'polypeptide(L)'
;MMPPFYQACLSAQLTEIQLITLQMLVELLQKERQISLERLATLFAQPIQFESRRRNLQRFLLIPQLSAQALWFPIIKYWLKQHLKRTQQLRVVIDQTQ
;
A
#
# COMPACT_ATOMS: atom_id res chain seq x y z
N MET A 1 -1.48 7.30 -10.66
CA MET A 1 -0.83 6.04 -11.06
C MET A 1 0.29 5.71 -10.10
N MET A 2 0.33 4.48 -9.60
CA MET A 2 1.40 4.03 -8.71
C MET A 2 2.73 3.97 -9.49
N PRO A 3 3.83 4.56 -8.98
CA PRO A 3 5.12 4.54 -9.68
C PRO A 3 5.61 3.11 -10.01
N PRO A 4 6.31 2.90 -11.14
CA PRO A 4 6.79 1.57 -11.56
C PRO A 4 7.65 0.86 -10.51
N PHE A 5 8.41 1.65 -9.74
CA PHE A 5 9.20 1.19 -8.61
C PHE A 5 8.39 0.36 -7.60
N TYR A 6 7.21 0.87 -7.18
CA TYR A 6 6.35 0.18 -6.23
C TYR A 6 5.64 -1.00 -6.88
N GLN A 7 5.21 -0.85 -8.14
CA GLN A 7 4.58 -1.95 -8.88
C GLN A 7 5.51 -3.17 -8.99
N ALA A 8 6.79 -2.96 -9.30
CA ALA A 8 7.78 -4.02 -9.39
C ALA A 8 8.02 -4.75 -8.07
N CYS A 9 7.92 -4.05 -6.93
CA CYS A 9 8.07 -4.65 -5.61
C CYS A 9 6.82 -5.42 -5.17
N LEU A 10 5.65 -4.83 -5.41
CA LEU A 10 4.37 -5.32 -4.88
C LEU A 10 3.75 -6.42 -5.74
N SER A 11 4.04 -6.46 -7.04
CA SER A 11 3.59 -7.53 -7.94
C SER A 11 4.13 -8.91 -7.56
N ALA A 12 5.25 -8.97 -6.82
CA ALA A 12 5.81 -10.21 -6.29
C ALA A 12 5.03 -10.78 -5.08
N GLN A 13 4.14 -9.98 -4.46
CA GLN A 13 3.45 -10.34 -3.23
C GLN A 13 1.92 -10.32 -3.35
N LEU A 14 1.39 -9.48 -4.23
CA LEU A 14 -0.03 -9.29 -4.43
C LEU A 14 -0.46 -9.92 -5.74
N THR A 15 -1.66 -10.48 -5.76
CA THR A 15 -2.31 -10.86 -7.02
C THR A 15 -2.62 -9.61 -7.84
N GLU A 16 -2.83 -9.75 -9.15
CA GLU A 16 -3.17 -8.63 -10.03
C GLU A 16 -4.39 -7.84 -9.51
N ILE A 17 -5.44 -8.54 -9.07
CA ILE A 17 -6.64 -7.92 -8.50
C ILE A 17 -6.30 -7.15 -7.22
N GLN A 18 -5.48 -7.72 -6.34
CA GLN A 18 -5.06 -7.05 -5.10
C GLN A 18 -4.20 -5.82 -5.40
N LEU A 19 -3.33 -5.88 -6.40
CA LEU A 19 -2.48 -4.76 -6.82
C LEU A 19 -3.32 -3.61 -7.38
N ILE A 20 -4.29 -3.90 -8.25
CA ILE A 20 -5.22 -2.90 -8.79
C ILE A 20 -6.06 -2.29 -7.66
N THR A 21 -6.56 -3.13 -6.74
CA THR A 21 -7.31 -2.68 -5.56
C THR A 21 -6.47 -1.74 -4.70
N LEU A 22 -5.21 -2.10 -4.42
CA LEU A 22 -4.28 -1.26 -3.67
C LEU A 22 -4.01 0.06 -4.39
N GLN A 23 -3.80 0.03 -5.70
CA GLN A 23 -3.56 1.24 -6.49
C GLN A 23 -4.75 2.20 -6.41
N MET A 24 -5.98 1.71 -6.63
CA MET A 24 -7.18 2.53 -6.49
C MET A 24 -7.33 3.11 -5.08
N LEU A 25 -7.02 2.30 -4.05
CA LEU A 25 -7.11 2.73 -2.67
C LEU A 25 -6.08 3.81 -2.33
N VAL A 26 -4.83 3.65 -2.78
CA VAL A 26 -3.78 4.67 -2.60
C VAL A 26 -4.15 5.97 -3.30
N GLU A 27 -4.67 5.91 -4.53
CA GLU A 27 -5.11 7.10 -5.26
C GLU A 27 -6.29 7.79 -4.57
N LEU A 28 -7.19 7.03 -3.96
CA LEU A 28 -8.29 7.56 -3.16
C LEU A 28 -7.78 8.24 -1.88
N LEU A 29 -6.88 7.58 -1.15
CA LEU A 29 -6.26 8.11 0.07
C LEU A 29 -5.46 9.40 -0.17
N GLN A 30 -4.84 9.54 -1.34
CA GLN A 30 -4.12 10.76 -1.72
C GLN A 30 -5.04 11.96 -1.94
N LYS A 31 -6.32 11.72 -2.29
CA LYS A 31 -7.29 12.78 -2.58
C LYS A 31 -8.15 13.15 -1.36
N GLU A 32 -8.40 12.19 -0.47
CA GLU A 32 -9.28 12.38 0.68
C GLU A 32 -8.51 12.76 1.95
N ARG A 33 -8.94 13.85 2.61
CA ARG A 33 -8.33 14.31 3.88
C ARG A 33 -8.85 13.56 5.11
N GLN A 34 -10.02 12.93 5.01
CA GLN A 34 -10.66 12.20 6.10
C GLN A 34 -10.71 10.72 5.74
N ILE A 35 -9.98 9.91 6.52
CA ILE A 35 -9.85 8.48 6.28
C ILE A 35 -10.76 7.74 7.25
N SER A 36 -11.94 7.34 6.78
CA SER A 36 -12.82 6.37 7.45
C SER A 36 -13.20 5.26 6.49
N LEU A 37 -13.48 4.06 7.01
CA LEU A 37 -13.85 2.91 6.18
C LEU A 37 -15.14 3.20 5.38
N GLU A 38 -16.10 3.89 5.98
CA GLU A 38 -17.36 4.32 5.36
C GLU A 38 -17.10 5.30 4.23
N ARG A 39 -16.26 6.31 4.48
CA ARG A 39 -15.90 7.31 3.47
C ARG A 39 -15.21 6.66 2.28
N LEU A 40 -14.26 5.76 2.54
CA LEU A 40 -13.58 4.99 1.51
C LEU A 40 -14.58 4.13 0.73
N ALA A 41 -15.49 3.41 1.41
CA ALA A 41 -16.50 2.58 0.76
C ALA A 41 -17.52 3.35 -0.08
N THR A 42 -17.81 4.61 0.26
CA THR A 42 -18.67 5.49 -0.54
C THR A 42 -17.99 5.91 -1.84
N LEU A 43 -16.69 6.18 -1.79
CA LEU A 43 -15.93 6.72 -2.92
C LEU A 43 -15.26 5.64 -3.78
N PHE A 44 -15.15 4.42 -3.27
CA PHE A 44 -14.51 3.32 -3.98
C PHE A 44 -15.31 2.95 -5.24
N ALA A 45 -14.65 2.97 -6.40
CA ALA A 45 -15.25 2.80 -7.72
C ALA A 45 -15.59 1.33 -8.05
N GLN A 46 -16.39 0.68 -7.19
CA GLN A 46 -16.88 -0.68 -7.41
C GLN A 46 -18.42 -0.68 -7.46
N PRO A 47 -19.06 -1.12 -8.55
CA PRO A 47 -20.51 -1.04 -8.72
C PRO A 47 -21.25 -2.18 -7.99
N ILE A 48 -21.12 -2.24 -6.67
CA ILE A 48 -21.81 -3.21 -5.81
C ILE A 48 -22.53 -2.50 -4.66
N GLN A 49 -23.25 -3.26 -3.82
CA GLN A 49 -23.88 -2.68 -2.63
C GLN A 49 -22.83 -2.07 -1.69
N PHE A 50 -23.21 -0.96 -1.04
CA PHE A 50 -22.32 -0.24 -0.11
C PHE A 50 -21.76 -1.15 0.99
N GLU A 51 -22.62 -1.93 1.65
CA GLU A 51 -22.20 -2.86 2.70
C GLU A 51 -21.21 -3.92 2.20
N SER A 52 -21.40 -4.40 0.98
CA SER A 52 -20.47 -5.33 0.33
C SER A 52 -19.13 -4.67 0.01
N ARG A 53 -19.12 -3.42 -0.50
CA ARG A 53 -17.88 -2.64 -0.68
C ARG A 53 -17.14 -2.47 0.63
N ARG A 54 -17.83 -2.02 1.69
CA ARG A 54 -17.25 -1.78 3.01
C ARG A 54 -16.61 -3.05 3.56
N ARG A 55 -17.32 -4.17 3.50
CA ARG A 55 -16.81 -5.47 3.96
C ARG A 55 -15.63 -5.97 3.11
N ASN A 56 -15.65 -5.76 1.80
CA ASN A 56 -14.56 -6.12 0.92
C ASN A 56 -13.30 -5.30 1.21
N LEU A 57 -13.42 -3.98 1.38
CA LEU A 57 -12.31 -3.11 1.77
C LEU A 57 -11.75 -3.51 3.14
N GLN A 58 -12.61 -3.79 4.11
CA GLN A 58 -12.18 -4.25 5.42
C GLN A 58 -11.38 -5.56 5.33
N ARG A 59 -11.90 -6.55 4.59
CA ARG A 59 -11.20 -7.84 4.38
C ARG A 59 -9.88 -7.65 3.64
N PHE A 60 -9.88 -6.79 2.63
CA PHE A 60 -8.69 -6.47 1.85
C PHE A 60 -7.59 -5.87 2.73
N LEU A 61 -7.94 -4.88 3.58
CA LEU A 61 -6.99 -4.24 4.51
C LEU A 61 -6.42 -5.19 5.57
N LEU A 62 -7.09 -6.31 5.82
CA LEU A 62 -6.68 -7.31 6.81
C LEU A 62 -5.88 -8.48 6.22
N ILE A 63 -5.61 -8.50 4.91
CA ILE A 63 -4.82 -9.59 4.33
C ILE A 63 -3.37 -9.53 4.85
N PRO A 64 -2.73 -10.68 5.12
CA PRO A 64 -1.35 -10.72 5.64
C PRO A 64 -0.32 -9.99 4.76
N GLN A 65 -0.57 -9.95 3.45
CA GLN A 65 0.29 -9.29 2.46
C GLN A 65 0.32 -7.76 2.61
N LEU A 66 -0.69 -7.16 3.25
CA LEU A 66 -0.71 -5.72 3.54
C LEU A 66 -0.13 -5.38 4.92
N SER A 67 0.44 -6.35 5.63
CA SER A 67 1.17 -6.05 6.86
C SER A 67 2.32 -5.09 6.59
N ALA A 68 2.62 -4.23 7.57
CA ALA A 68 3.72 -3.26 7.45
C ALA A 68 5.04 -3.95 7.07
N GLN A 69 5.32 -5.11 7.66
CA GLN A 69 6.50 -5.90 7.32
C GLN A 69 6.49 -6.40 5.87
N ALA A 70 5.37 -6.99 5.42
CA ALA A 70 5.27 -7.55 4.07
C ALA A 70 5.45 -6.45 3.01
N LEU A 71 4.84 -5.28 3.20
CA LEU A 71 4.93 -4.16 2.25
C LEU A 71 6.26 -3.42 2.33
N TRP A 72 6.68 -2.97 3.52
CA TRP A 72 7.80 -2.04 3.64
C TRP A 72 9.15 -2.70 3.44
N PHE A 73 9.36 -3.94 3.88
CA PHE A 73 10.68 -4.58 3.80
C PHE A 73 11.17 -4.79 2.36
N PRO A 74 10.37 -5.30 1.41
CA PRO A 74 10.77 -5.40 0.01
C PRO A 74 11.02 -4.05 -0.62
N ILE A 75 10.17 -3.05 -0.34
CA ILE A 75 10.31 -1.68 -0.83
C ILE A 75 11.67 -1.11 -0.39
N ILE A 76 11.97 -1.17 0.90
CA ILE A 76 13.23 -0.68 1.47
C ILE A 76 14.41 -1.48 0.90
N LYS A 77 14.30 -2.81 0.84
CA LYS A 77 15.36 -3.67 0.30
C LYS A 77 15.67 -3.37 -1.17
N TYR A 78 14.64 -3.14 -1.99
CA TYR A 78 14.80 -2.79 -3.38
C TYR A 78 15.40 -1.39 -3.53
N TRP A 79 14.93 -0.41 -2.75
CA TRP A 79 15.51 0.93 -2.69
C TRP A 79 17.00 0.91 -2.31
N LEU A 80 17.37 0.18 -1.26
CA LEU A 80 18.76 0.05 -0.81
C LEU A 80 19.66 -0.54 -1.91
N LYS A 81 19.19 -1.55 -2.64
CA LYS A 81 19.93 -2.17 -3.74
C LYS A 81 20.17 -1.21 -4.92
N GLN A 82 19.21 -0.33 -5.20
CA GLN A 82 19.30 0.61 -6.32
C GLN A 82 20.19 1.82 -5.98
N HIS A 83 20.16 2.28 -4.73
CA HIS A 83 20.75 3.57 -4.36
C HIS A 83 22.03 3.48 -3.52
N LEU A 84 22.33 2.34 -2.90
CA LEU A 84 23.54 2.19 -2.09
C LEU A 84 24.54 1.20 -2.70
N LYS A 85 25.81 1.63 -2.72
CA LYS A 85 26.93 0.72 -2.96
C LYS A 85 27.24 -0.07 -1.68
N ARG A 86 27.67 -1.32 -1.82
CA ARG A 86 27.94 -2.24 -0.69
C ARG A 86 28.87 -1.69 0.40
N THR A 87 29.72 -0.72 0.06
CA THR A 87 30.74 -0.15 0.97
C THR A 87 30.34 1.19 1.59
N GLN A 88 29.15 1.69 1.31
CA GLN A 88 28.69 3.00 1.79
C GLN A 88 28.04 2.89 3.18
N GLN A 89 28.46 3.72 4.13
CA GLN A 89 27.83 3.81 5.45
C GLN A 89 26.39 4.35 5.32
N LEU A 90 25.42 3.63 5.86
CA LEU A 90 24.03 4.07 5.97
C LEU A 90 23.80 4.63 7.37
N ARG A 91 23.37 5.90 7.47
CA ARG A 91 22.87 6.48 8.72
C ARG A 91 21.35 6.42 8.71
N VAL A 92 20.78 5.66 9.66
CA VAL A 92 19.33 5.57 9.84
C VAL A 92 18.97 6.41 11.06
N VAL A 93 18.12 7.41 10.85
CA VAL A 93 17.53 8.18 11.94
C VAL A 93 16.22 7.51 12.32
N ILE A 94 16.10 7.13 13.60
CA ILE A 94 14.87 6.56 14.15
C ILE A 94 14.35 7.58 15.16
N ASP A 95 13.15 8.07 14.91
CA ASP A 95 12.44 8.99 15.79
C ASP A 95 11.12 8.35 16.23
N GLN A 96 10.70 8.64 17.47
CA GLN A 96 9.44 8.14 18.01
C GLN A 96 8.42 9.27 18.03
N THR A 97 7.31 9.10 17.32
CA THR A 97 6.14 9.98 17.46
C THR A 97 5.29 9.52 18.64
N GLN A 98 5.02 10.43 19.58
CA GLN A 98 4.10 10.26 20.71
C GLN A 98 2.63 10.38 20.28
#